data_AF-A0A4U6J8N4-F1
#
_entry.id   AF-A0A4U6J8N4-F1
#
_cell.length_a   1.000
_cell.length_b   1.000
_cell.length_c   1.000
_cell.angle_alpha   90.00
_cell.angle_beta   90.00
_cell.angle_gamma   90.00
#
_symmetry.space_group_name_H-M   'P 1'
#
loop_
_entity.id
_entity.type
_entity.pdbx_description
1 polymer ?
#
loop_
_entity_poly.entity_id
_entity_poly.type
_entity_poly.pdbx_seq_one_letter_code
_entity_poly.pdbx_strand_id
1 'polypeptide(L)'
;REFCVQYGETDLAFLTRLWAEEGIFYFDWLHPTGPEQKLVLCDDVAGVSTLGEMPFNPGTREVSRECISEFRYEATVSPSSVQSQD
;
A
#
# COMPACT_ATOMS: atom_id res chain seq x y z
N ARG A 1 -3.68 -8.97 -23.02
CA ARG A 1 -2.94 -8.04 -23.92
C ARG A 1 -2.38 -8.82 -25.08
N GLU A 2 -2.55 -8.36 -26.32
CA GLU A 2 -1.91 -8.98 -27.49
C GLU A 2 -0.47 -8.51 -27.68
N PHE A 3 -0.18 -7.24 -27.34
CA PHE A 3 1.17 -6.66 -27.36
C PHE A 3 1.45 -5.94 -26.04
N CYS A 4 2.64 -6.16 -25.47
CA CYS A 4 3.11 -5.49 -24.26
C CYS A 4 4.64 -5.39 -24.29
N VAL A 5 5.20 -4.19 -24.31
CA VAL A 5 6.64 -3.95 -24.49
C VAL A 5 7.20 -3.20 -23.29
N GLN A 6 8.39 -3.61 -22.85
CA GLN A 6 9.25 -2.85 -21.93
C GLN A 6 10.26 -2.05 -22.76
N TYR A 7 10.19 -0.72 -22.69
CA TYR A 7 11.06 0.15 -23.50
C TYR A 7 11.51 1.37 -22.72
N GLY A 8 12.84 1.54 -22.58
CA GLY A 8 13.42 2.71 -21.90
C GLY A 8 13.10 2.80 -20.40
N GLU A 9 12.62 1.72 -19.78
CA GLU A 9 12.21 1.67 -18.38
C GLU A 9 12.84 0.47 -17.66
N THR A 10 13.05 0.61 -16.34
CA THR A 10 13.53 -0.48 -15.48
C THR A 10 12.49 -1.57 -15.30
N ASP A 11 12.91 -2.78 -14.92
CA ASP A 11 12.01 -3.90 -14.66
C ASP A 11 10.93 -3.57 -13.63
N LEU A 12 11.30 -2.87 -12.55
CA LEU A 12 10.34 -2.45 -11.52
C LEU A 12 9.31 -1.47 -12.10
N ALA A 13 9.77 -0.44 -12.83
CA ALA A 13 8.86 0.53 -13.45
C ALA A 13 7.87 -0.14 -14.42
N PHE A 14 8.34 -1.11 -15.21
CA PHE A 14 7.51 -1.89 -16.11
C PHE A 14 6.44 -2.70 -15.33
N LEU A 15 6.84 -3.43 -14.30
CA LEU A 15 5.90 -4.19 -13.48
C LEU A 15 4.92 -3.28 -12.74
N THR A 16 5.38 -2.19 -12.14
CA THR A 16 4.55 -1.22 -11.41
C THR A 16 3.48 -0.62 -12.31
N ARG A 17 3.80 -0.23 -13.56
CA ARG A 17 2.77 0.31 -14.47
C ARG A 17 1.77 -0.77 -14.89
N LEU A 18 2.20 -2.01 -15.14
CA LEU A 18 1.30 -3.09 -15.50
C LEU A 18 0.34 -3.43 -14.37
N TRP A 19 0.84 -3.51 -13.13
CA TRP A 19 0.00 -3.77 -11.97
C TRP A 19 -0.98 -2.63 -11.72
N ALA A 20 -0.53 -1.37 -11.82
CA ALA A 20 -1.42 -0.21 -11.68
C ALA A 20 -2.53 -0.18 -12.74
N GLU A 21 -2.24 -0.58 -13.98
CA GLU A 21 -3.24 -0.69 -15.06
C GLU A 21 -4.35 -1.71 -14.74
N GLU A 22 -4.04 -2.74 -13.95
CA GLU A 22 -5.00 -3.78 -13.51
C GLU A 22 -5.54 -3.53 -12.08
N GLY A 23 -5.23 -2.38 -11.46
CA GLY A 23 -5.66 -2.06 -10.09
C GLY A 23 -4.93 -2.83 -8.98
N ILE A 24 -3.76 -3.39 -9.29
CA ILE A 24 -2.93 -4.15 -8.34
C ILE A 24 -1.92 -3.22 -7.67
N PHE A 25 -1.83 -3.28 -6.35
CA PHE A 25 -0.80 -2.65 -5.54
C PHE A 25 0.13 -3.71 -4.92
N TYR A 26 1.28 -3.27 -4.43
CA TYR A 26 2.25 -4.16 -3.80
C TYR A 26 2.93 -3.52 -2.59
N PHE A 27 3.39 -4.38 -1.68
CA PHE A 27 4.17 -3.99 -0.50
C PHE A 27 5.12 -5.12 -0.09
N ASP A 28 6.20 -4.74 0.59
CA ASP A 28 7.07 -5.71 1.24
C ASP A 28 6.40 -6.21 2.53
N TRP A 29 6.30 -7.52 2.65
CA TRP A 29 5.87 -8.19 3.87
C TRP A 29 7.05 -8.92 4.48
N LEU A 30 7.40 -8.54 5.71
CA LEU A 30 8.43 -9.19 6.49
C LEU A 30 7.80 -10.24 7.40
N HIS A 31 8.36 -11.44 7.41
CA HIS A 31 7.88 -12.51 8.27
C HIS A 31 8.07 -12.13 9.75
N PRO A 32 7.03 -12.26 10.61
CA PRO A 32 7.12 -11.83 12.01
C PRO A 32 8.23 -12.52 12.80
N THR A 33 8.54 -13.76 12.43
CA THR A 33 9.55 -14.58 13.09
C THR A 33 10.50 -15.17 12.05
N GLY A 34 11.35 -14.36 11.43
CA GLY A 34 12.37 -14.84 10.51
C GLY A 34 12.91 -13.79 9.55
N PRO A 35 13.94 -14.14 8.76
CA PRO A 35 14.52 -13.25 7.76
C PRO A 35 13.76 -13.26 6.42
N GLU A 36 12.68 -14.04 6.31
CA GLU A 36 11.90 -14.11 5.07
C GLU A 36 11.21 -12.78 4.78
N GLN A 37 11.48 -12.23 3.60
CA GLN A 37 10.78 -11.09 3.03
C GLN A 37 10.08 -11.53 1.74
N LYS A 38 8.82 -11.12 1.58
CA LYS A 38 8.02 -11.42 0.40
C LYS A 38 7.48 -10.12 -0.17
N LEU A 39 7.53 -10.00 -1.50
CA LEU A 39 6.77 -9.01 -2.22
C LEU A 39 5.34 -9.52 -2.35
N VAL A 40 4.38 -8.84 -1.73
CA VAL A 40 2.98 -9.19 -1.79
C VAL A 40 2.30 -8.33 -2.84
N LEU A 41 1.53 -8.94 -3.73
CA LEU A 41 0.68 -8.28 -4.72
C LEU A 41 -0.78 -8.47 -4.31
N CYS A 42 -1.56 -7.40 -4.30
CA CYS A 42 -2.97 -7.42 -3.90
C CYS A 42 -3.80 -6.49 -4.78
N ASP A 43 -5.07 -6.84 -4.97
CA ASP A 43 -6.11 -6.03 -5.61
C ASP A 43 -7.21 -5.61 -4.61
N ASP A 44 -7.20 -6.18 -3.40
CA ASP A 44 -8.20 -5.91 -2.35
C ASP A 44 -7.58 -5.83 -0.94
N VAL A 45 -8.30 -5.17 -0.03
CA VAL A 45 -7.91 -5.02 1.38
C VAL A 45 -7.80 -6.36 2.11
N ALA A 46 -8.51 -7.41 1.68
CA ALA A 46 -8.40 -8.76 2.24
C ALA A 46 -6.97 -9.34 2.11
N GLY A 47 -6.16 -8.82 1.18
CA GLY A 47 -4.75 -9.20 1.03
C GLY A 47 -3.80 -8.51 2.01
N VAL A 48 -4.28 -7.50 2.77
CA VAL A 48 -3.46 -6.73 3.71
C VAL A 48 -3.54 -7.33 5.11
N SER A 49 -2.38 -7.53 5.75
CA SER A 49 -2.32 -8.02 7.12
C SER A 49 -2.84 -6.99 8.12
N THR A 50 -3.68 -7.42 9.06
CA THR A 50 -4.17 -6.56 10.15
C THR A 50 -3.07 -6.30 11.18
N LEU A 51 -2.92 -5.04 11.60
CA LEU A 51 -1.96 -4.61 12.63
C LEU A 51 -2.43 -4.90 14.07
N GLY A 52 -3.68 -5.34 14.26
CA GLY A 52 -4.29 -5.46 15.58
C GLY A 52 -4.70 -4.10 16.17
N GLU A 53 -5.11 -4.09 17.44
CA GLU A 53 -5.49 -2.87 18.14
C GLU A 53 -4.25 -2.07 18.56
N MET A 54 -4.22 -0.78 18.21
CA MET A 54 -3.15 0.15 18.60
C MET A 54 -3.76 1.33 19.39
N PRO A 55 -3.37 1.55 20.65
CA PRO A 55 -3.92 2.63 21.46
C PRO A 55 -3.44 4.01 20.99
N PHE A 56 -4.24 5.04 21.27
CA PHE A 56 -3.87 6.44 21.08
C PHE A 56 -3.50 7.09 22.42
N ASN A 57 -2.31 7.71 22.50
CA ASN A 57 -1.84 8.45 23.68
C ASN A 57 -1.17 9.78 23.26
N PRO A 58 -1.89 10.92 23.30
CA PRO A 58 -1.35 12.23 22.95
C PRO A 58 -0.51 12.86 24.07
N GLY A 59 -0.38 12.21 25.23
CA GLY A 59 0.37 12.74 26.37
C GLY A 59 1.88 12.62 26.22
N THR A 60 2.63 13.55 26.82
CA THR A 60 4.11 13.54 26.86
C THR A 60 4.69 12.71 28.02
N ARG A 61 3.85 12.00 28.78
CA ARG A 61 4.27 11.16 29.92
C ARG A 61 4.60 9.75 29.45
N GLU A 62 5.35 9.03 30.28
CA GLU A 62 5.88 7.69 29.99
C GLU A 62 4.87 6.77 29.31
N VAL A 63 5.29 6.25 28.16
CA VAL A 63 4.55 5.29 27.34
C VAL A 63 4.98 3.89 27.77
N SER A 64 4.05 3.08 28.28
CA SER A 64 4.33 1.72 28.76
C SER A 64 4.14 0.62 27.70
N ARG A 65 3.49 0.95 26.57
CA ARG A 65 3.22 0.05 25.44
C ARG A 65 3.14 0.86 24.14
N GLU A 66 3.39 0.22 23.00
CA GLU A 66 3.27 0.89 21.69
C GLU A 66 1.92 1.59 21.52
N CYS A 67 1.94 2.81 21.00
CA CYS A 67 0.77 3.66 20.82
C CYS A 67 0.97 4.70 19.72
N ILE A 68 -0.12 5.17 19.12
CA ILE A 68 -0.15 6.35 18.25
C ILE A 68 -0.18 7.58 19.15
N SER A 69 0.73 8.53 18.96
CA SER A 69 0.76 9.78 19.75
C SER A 69 0.15 10.98 19.05
N GLU A 70 0.00 10.91 17.73
CA GLU A 70 -0.53 11.99 16.92
C GLU A 70 -1.40 11.43 15.80
N PHE A 71 -2.51 12.11 15.53
CA PHE A 71 -3.41 11.77 14.43
C PHE A 71 -3.74 13.04 13.65
N ARG A 72 -3.57 12.99 12.33
CA ARG A 72 -3.91 14.08 11.40
C ARG A 72 -4.90 13.56 10.38
N TYR A 73 -5.91 14.37 10.10
CA TYR A 73 -6.92 14.08 9.08
C TYR A 73 -6.91 15.19 8.05
N GLU A 74 -6.86 14.79 6.78
CA GLU A 74 -6.92 15.69 5.63
C GLU A 74 -7.99 15.17 4.65
N ALA A 75 -8.76 16.09 4.09
CA ALA A 75 -9.77 15.79 3.08
C ALA A 75 -9.59 16.73 1.89
N THR A 76 -9.62 16.17 0.69
CA THR A 76 -9.46 16.89 -0.58
C THR A 76 -10.62 16.58 -1.52
N VAL A 77 -10.98 17.53 -2.39
CA VAL A 77 -12.03 17.35 -3.41
C VAL A 77 -11.40 16.73 -4.66
N SER A 78 -12.00 15.65 -5.16
CA SER A 78 -11.52 14.90 -6.32
C SER A 78 -12.66 14.57 -7.30
N PRO A 79 -12.39 14.33 -8.59
CA PRO A 79 -13.41 13.88 -9.55
C PRO A 79 -14.09 12.59 -9.09
N SER A 80 -15.42 12.52 -9.21
CA SER A 80 -16.22 11.38 -8.76
C SER A 80 -16.47 10.32 -9.85
N SER A 81 -16.09 10.61 -11.10
CA SER A 81 -16.35 9.73 -12.24
C SER A 81 -15.27 9.89 -13.30
N VAL A 82 -14.96 8.79 -13.96
CA VAL A 82 -14.08 8.74 -15.13
C VAL A 82 -14.81 7.96 -16.21
N GLN A 83 -14.74 8.45 -17.44
CA GLN A 83 -15.26 7.76 -18.62
C GLN A 83 -14.11 7.61 -19.61
N SER A 84 -13.72 6.37 -19.90
CA SER A 84 -12.79 6.08 -20.99
C SER A 84 -13.52 6.22 -22.32
N GLN A 85 -12.84 6.76 -23.33
CA GLN A 85 -13.20 6.57 -24.72
C GLN A 85 -12.08 5.75 -25.34
N ASP A 86 -12.43 4.53 -25.74
CA ASP A 86 -11.53 3.69 -26.52
C ASP A 86 -11.67 4.01 -28.02
#